data_AF-A0A073CM23-F1
#
_entry.id   AF-A0A073CM23-F1
#
_cell.length_a   1.000
_cell.length_b   1.000
_cell.length_c   1.000
_cell.angle_alpha   90.00
_cell.angle_beta   90.00
_cell.angle_gamma   90.00
#
_symmetry.space_group_name_H-M   'P 1'
#
loop_
_entity.id
_entity.type
_entity.pdbx_description
1 polymer ?
#
loop_
_entity_poly.entity_id
_entity_poly.type
_entity_poly.pdbx_seq_one_letter_code
_entity_poly.pdbx_strand_id
1 'polypeptide(L)' 'MDGLELCRVLRGLPNFSHLPIVMLTSRNGAQDQVEGRLSGATAYLTKPFSKEKLLHTIAKILNQTVSLMSEL' A
#
# COMPACT_ATOMS: atom_id res chain seq x y z
N MET A 1 8.63 -3.80 15.82
CA MET A 1 7.60 -3.85 14.75
C MET A 1 7.17 -2.45 14.37
N ASP A 2 7.59 -2.00 13.19
CA ASP A 2 7.10 -0.79 12.53
C ASP A 2 6.15 -1.14 11.35
N GLY A 3 5.69 -0.14 10.61
CA GLY A 3 4.77 -0.35 9.49
C GLY A 3 5.37 -1.13 8.30
N LEU A 4 6.68 -1.03 8.06
CA LEU A 4 7.33 -1.77 6.98
C LEU A 4 7.53 -3.24 7.35
N GLU A 5 7.96 -3.49 8.59
CA GLU A 5 8.07 -4.84 9.15
C GLU A 5 6.71 -5.54 9.14
N LEU A 6 5.65 -4.87 9.60
CA LEU A 6 4.29 -5.39 9.54
C LEU A 6 3.86 -5.72 8.10
N CYS A 7 4.15 -4.84 7.14
CA CYS A 7 3.82 -5.08 5.73
C CYS A 7 4.51 -6.33 5.19
N ARG A 8 5.81 -6.51 5.48
CA ARG A 8 6.58 -7.71 5.10
C ARG A 8 5.99 -8.98 5.73
N VAL A 9 5.64 -8.92 7.02
CA VAL A 9 5.01 -10.05 7.73
C VAL A 9 3.68 -10.42 7.08
N LEU A 10 2.79 -9.46 6.82
CA LEU A 10 1.50 -9.71 6.18
C LEU A 10 1.66 -10.32 4.78
N ARG A 11 2.68 -9.92 4.02
CA ARG A 11 2.97 -10.50 2.70
C ARG A 11 3.43 -11.95 2.75
N GLY A 12 4.03 -12.38 3.86
CA GLY A 12 4.40 -13.78 4.09
C GLY A 12 3.24 -14.68 4.52
N LEU A 13 2.08 -14.12 4.91
CA LEU A 13 0.93 -14.89 5.36
C LEU A 13 0.00 -15.21 4.17
N PRO A 14 -0.34 -16.49 3.90
CA PRO A 14 -1.15 -16.86 2.73
C PRO A 14 -2.47 -16.07 2.62
N ASN A 15 -3.17 -15.92 3.74
CA ASN A 15 -4.47 -15.24 3.81
C ASN A 15 -4.40 -13.71 3.58
N PHE A 16 -3.21 -13.11 3.67
CA PHE A 16 -2.99 -11.67 3.56
C PHE A 16 -2.06 -11.30 2.39
N SER A 17 -1.52 -12.29 1.70
CA SER A 17 -0.57 -12.13 0.59
C SER A 17 -1.09 -11.17 -0.50
N HIS A 18 -2.40 -11.10 -0.72
CA HIS A 18 -3.04 -10.24 -1.71
C HIS A 18 -3.87 -9.09 -1.12
N LEU A 19 -3.93 -8.95 0.21
CA LEU A 19 -4.65 -7.85 0.85
C LEU A 19 -4.04 -6.51 0.40
N PRO A 20 -4.81 -5.56 -0.14
CA PRO A 20 -4.27 -4.26 -0.49
C PRO A 20 -3.80 -3.49 0.75
N ILE A 21 -2.56 -2.98 0.73
CA ILE A 21 -1.96 -2.25 1.86
C ILE A 21 -1.53 -0.86 1.39
N VAL A 22 -2.02 0.19 2.06
CA VAL A 22 -1.60 1.58 1.82
C VAL A 22 -0.76 2.07 2.99
N MET A 23 0.49 2.43 2.72
CA MET A 23 1.40 3.01 3.72
C MET A 23 1.15 4.52 3.83
N LEU A 24 0.72 4.98 5.01
CA LEU A 24 0.52 6.40 5.33
C LEU A 24 1.65 6.90 6.24
N THR A 25 2.55 7.72 5.72
CA THR A 25 3.85 7.94 6.37
C THR A 25 4.37 9.37 6.23
N SER A 26 5.13 9.85 7.21
CA SER A 26 5.88 11.13 7.10
C SER A 26 7.23 10.96 6.41
N ARG A 27 7.68 9.72 6.18
CA ARG A 27 8.92 9.41 5.46
C ARG A 27 8.73 9.71 3.97
N ASN A 28 9.40 10.75 3.46
CA ASN A 28 9.20 11.25 2.10
C ASN A 28 10.46 11.20 1.23
N GLY A 29 11.57 10.66 1.75
CA GLY A 29 12.81 10.48 1.00
C GLY A 29 12.65 9.47 -0.13
N ALA A 30 13.45 9.63 -1.20
CA ALA A 30 13.43 8.70 -2.33
C ALA A 30 13.70 7.25 -1.89
N GLN A 31 14.66 7.06 -0.97
CA GLN A 31 14.95 5.75 -0.39
C GLN A 31 13.79 5.19 0.44
N ASP A 32 13.08 6.03 1.20
CA ASP A 32 11.93 5.60 2.00
C ASP A 32 10.78 5.08 1.13
N GLN A 33 10.55 5.73 -0.03
CA GLN A 33 9.53 5.30 -0.99
C GLN A 33 9.91 3.99 -1.67
N VAL A 34 11.21 3.80 -1.97
CA VAL A 34 11.72 2.53 -2.51
C VAL A 34 11.54 1.44 -1.46
N GLU A 35 11.94 1.68 -0.22
CA GLU A 35 11.80 0.72 0.87
C GLU A 35 10.32 0.35 1.11
N GLY A 36 9.43 1.33 1.09
CA GLY A 36 7.99 1.11 1.18
C GLY A 36 7.39 0.29 0.05
N ARG A 37 7.91 0.41 -1.17
CA ARG A 37 7.52 -0.47 -2.28
C ARG A 37 8.06 -1.89 -2.08
N LEU A 38 9.32 -2.01 -1.67
CA LEU A 38 9.97 -3.30 -1.43
C LEU A 38 9.36 -4.08 -0.25
N SER A 39 8.69 -3.40 0.70
CA SER A 39 7.94 -4.09 1.75
C SER A 39 6.68 -4.81 1.24
N GLY A 40 6.28 -4.58 -0.02
CA GLY A 40 5.08 -5.12 -0.63
C GLY A 40 3.83 -4.25 -0.44
N ALA A 41 3.98 -2.97 -0.08
CA ALA A 41 2.83 -2.07 -0.01
C ALA A 41 2.23 -1.86 -1.42
N THR A 42 0.90 -1.87 -1.51
CA THR A 42 0.16 -1.60 -2.76
C THR A 42 0.28 -0.13 -3.15
N ALA A 43 0.25 0.77 -2.16
CA ALA A 43 0.51 2.19 -2.37
C ALA A 43 1.26 2.80 -1.19
N TYR A 44 1.94 3.91 -1.49
CA TYR A 44 2.70 4.70 -0.54
C TYR A 44 2.23 6.15 -0.60
N LEU A 45 1.66 6.66 0.49
CA LEU A 45 1.11 8.00 0.59
C LEU A 45 1.82 8.80 1.69
N THR A 46 2.58 9.80 1.27
CA THR A 46 3.35 10.68 2.15
C THR A 46 2.46 11.77 2.76
N LYS A 47 2.70 12.08 4.03
CA LYS A 47 2.11 13.22 4.74
C LYS A 47 2.92 14.51 4.49
N PRO A 48 2.27 15.69 4.51
CA PRO A 48 0.81 15.87 4.50
C PRO A 48 0.22 15.48 3.13
N PHE A 49 -1.01 14.98 3.12
CA PHE A 49 -1.77 14.69 1.90
C PHE A 49 -3.13 15.39 1.95
N SER A 50 -3.69 15.69 0.78
CA SER A 50 -5.06 16.20 0.69
C SER A 50 -6.08 15.07 0.78
N LYS A 51 -7.32 15.41 1.13
CA LYS A 51 -8.44 14.45 1.15
C LYS A 51 -8.66 13.83 -0.24
N GLU A 52 -8.55 14.64 -1.30
CA GLU A 52 -8.68 14.21 -2.68
C GLU A 52 -7.61 13.18 -3.05
N LYS A 53 -6.35 13.40 -2.64
CA LYS A 53 -5.25 12.46 -2.89
C LYS A 53 -5.49 11.11 -2.21
N LEU A 54 -6.00 11.12 -0.97
CA LEU A 54 -6.35 9.90 -0.25
C LEU A 54 -7.49 9.15 -0.96
N LEU A 55 -8.59 9.84 -1.25
CA LEU A 55 -9.75 9.24 -1.91
C LEU A 55 -9.40 8.68 -3.29
N HIS A 56 -8.60 9.40 -4.08
CA HIS A 56 -8.13 8.93 -5.37
C HIS A 56 -7.26 7.67 -5.25
N THR A 57 -6.38 7.61 -4.24
CA THR A 57 -5.55 6.44 -3.96
C THR A 57 -6.40 5.22 -3.62
N ILE A 58 -7.40 5.39 -2.75
CA ILE A 58 -8.33 4.31 -2.36
C ILE A 58 -9.14 3.84 -3.57
N ALA A 59 -9.74 4.76 -4.34
CA ALA A 59 -10.53 4.43 -5.51
C ALA A 59 -9.71 3.65 -6.55
N LYS A 60 -8.46 4.07 -6.80
CA LYS A 60 -7.54 3.36 -7.70
C LYS A 60 -7.33 1.92 -7.27
N ILE A 61 -7.08 1.68 -5.97
CA ILE A 61 -6.79 0.35 -5.43
C ILE A 61 -8.03 -0.55 -5.47
N LEU A 62 -9.20 -0.02 -5.13
CA LEU A 62 -10.44 -0.78 -5.18
C LEU A 62 -10.76 -1.20 -6.62
N ASN A 63 -10.60 -0.30 -7.59
CA ASN A 63 -10.82 -0.61 -9.01
C ASN A 63 -9.86 -1.69 -9.53
N GLN A 64 -8.59 -1.65 -9.12
CA GLN A 64 -7.62 -2.70 -9.45
C GLN A 64 -8.02 -4.04 -8.86
N THR A 65 -8.47 -4.05 -7.60
CA THR A 65 -8.90 -5.29 -6.92
C THR A 65 -10.12 -5.92 -7.61
N VAL A 66 -11.10 -5.10 -8.00
CA VAL A 66 -12.29 -5.58 -8.73
C VAL A 66 -11.93 -6.16 -10.09
N SER A 67 -10.99 -5.55 -10.83
CA SER A 67 -10.53 -6.06 -12.13
C SER A 67 -9.89 -7.45 -12.01
N LEU A 68 -9.03 -7.66 -11.00
CA LEU A 68 -8.40 -8.96 -10.76
C LEU A 68 -9.43 -10.04 -10.38
N MET A 69 -10.50 -9.67 -9.67
CA MET A 69 -11.56 -10.60 -9.31
C MET A 69 -12.48 -10.96 -10.49
N SER A 70 -12.60 -10.09 -11.50
CA SER A 70 -13.39 -10.37 -12.71
C SER A 70 -12.68 -11.27 -13.72
N GLU A 71 -11.38 -11.51 -13.56
CA GLU A 71 -10.56 -12.36 -14.43
C GLU A 71 -10.39 -13.80 -13.88
N LEU A 72 -10.93 -14.08 -12.69
CA LEU A 72 -10.95 -15.39 -12.02
C LEU A 72 -12.33 -16.04 -12.14
#